data_AF-A0AAD4VEF2-F1
#
_entry.id   AF-A0AAD4VEF2-F1
#
_cell.length_a   1.000
_cell.length_b   1.000
_cell.length_c   1.000
_cell.angle_alpha   90.00
_cell.angle_beta   90.00
_cell.angle_gamma   90.00
#
_symmetry.space_group_name_H-M   'P 1'
#
loop_
_entity.id
_entity.type
_entity.pdbx_description
1 polymer ?
#
loop_
_entity_poly.entity_id
_entity_poly.type
_entity_poly.pdbx_seq_one_letter_code
_entity_poly.pdbx_strand_id
1 'polypeptide(L)'
;MAWSLYPKTYPTLNDTNRNSLFFSYIDTGLYDLAMKMLEDDTRLAMARNSNAETALHVLARRPLEFGGRSTLGMCSRLMNSLVSGIEDSYKSSKQTKALELVECLWNQILKHNDDDVMCLITEPSEVLFDATRLGNYEFLSVLINAYPDLLWETDDENRTIFHVAVLYRHASIFNLVHETGSIKDIIVTYTDDENNNILHLAAKLAPQNQLNLVSGAALQMQRELVWFEEVKKIVQPLSIDMKNKDGKTPRELFTSEHEGLLCEGESWMKNTANLCMLVATIITTVVFSAAFSIPGGIADNTGAPKFLKDTAFLIFAISDGVALFSSSTSMLMFLYILTSRYAENDFLKSLPLKLMVGLASLFISMTSMMIAFSTAFYLSCHYGLRFISEFIFIFAFVPVVLFVFLQCPLLCDMFLSTYYSSLIFQPGKHMIQ
;
A
#
# COMPACT_ATOMS: atom_id res chain seq x y z
N MET A 1 -13.37 -2.44 -36.67
CA MET A 1 -12.76 -2.82 -37.97
C MET A 1 -12.26 -4.27 -37.98
N ALA A 2 -11.57 -4.74 -36.92
CA ALA A 2 -11.10 -6.13 -36.82
C ALA A 2 -12.23 -7.19 -36.86
N TRP A 3 -13.33 -6.96 -36.12
CA TRP A 3 -14.48 -7.89 -36.06
C TRP A 3 -15.14 -8.18 -37.41
N SER A 4 -15.20 -7.18 -38.31
CA SER A 4 -15.79 -7.31 -39.64
C SER A 4 -14.87 -8.01 -40.65
N LEU A 5 -13.57 -8.05 -40.39
CA LEU A 5 -12.57 -8.67 -41.27
C LEU A 5 -12.31 -10.13 -40.88
N TYR A 6 -12.39 -10.45 -39.58
CA TYR A 6 -12.15 -11.78 -39.03
C TYR A 6 -12.80 -12.95 -39.83
N PRO A 7 -14.12 -12.97 -40.07
CA PRO A 7 -14.76 -14.09 -40.78
C PRO A 7 -14.35 -14.20 -42.27
N LYS A 8 -13.79 -13.14 -42.86
CA LYS A 8 -13.31 -13.14 -44.26
C LYS A 8 -11.87 -13.65 -44.36
N THR A 9 -11.04 -13.39 -43.35
CA THR A 9 -9.62 -13.77 -43.33
C THR A 9 -9.36 -15.14 -42.72
N TYR A 10 -10.19 -15.58 -41.78
CA TYR A 10 -10.00 -16.83 -41.04
C TYR A 10 -9.86 -18.09 -41.93
N PRO A 11 -10.69 -18.32 -42.95
CA PRO A 11 -10.60 -19.54 -43.78
C PRO A 11 -9.33 -19.62 -44.63
N THR A 12 -8.68 -18.47 -44.90
CA THR A 12 -7.52 -18.37 -45.79
C THR A 12 -6.17 -18.47 -45.08
N LEU A 13 -6.16 -18.55 -43.74
CA LEU A 13 -4.92 -18.57 -42.96
C LEU A 13 -4.40 -20.01 -42.78
N ASN A 14 -3.11 -20.20 -43.12
CA ASN A 14 -2.26 -21.31 -42.66
C ASN A 14 -2.16 -21.29 -41.12
N ASP A 15 -2.07 -22.46 -40.49
CA ASP A 15 -1.79 -22.69 -39.06
C ASP A 15 -0.71 -21.73 -38.48
N THR A 16 0.42 -21.53 -39.15
CA THR A 16 1.46 -20.58 -38.70
C THR A 16 0.94 -19.15 -38.60
N ASN A 17 0.17 -18.70 -39.61
CA ASN A 17 -0.41 -17.36 -39.62
C ASN A 17 -1.56 -17.23 -38.61
N ARG A 18 -2.29 -18.32 -38.32
CA ARG A 18 -3.33 -18.34 -37.28
C ARG A 18 -2.71 -18.15 -35.90
N ASN A 19 -1.62 -18.88 -35.60
CA ASN A 19 -0.90 -18.73 -34.34
C ASN A 19 -0.40 -17.29 -34.18
N SER A 20 0.30 -16.73 -35.18
CA SER A 20 0.79 -15.35 -35.10
C SER A 20 -0.33 -14.32 -34.92
N LEU A 21 -1.48 -14.50 -35.59
CA LEU A 21 -2.62 -13.60 -35.44
C LEU A 21 -3.26 -13.70 -34.04
N PHE A 22 -3.38 -14.92 -33.50
CA PHE A 22 -3.91 -15.16 -32.17
C PHE A 22 -3.05 -14.47 -31.09
N PHE A 23 -1.74 -14.65 -31.14
CA PHE A 23 -0.80 -13.96 -30.24
C PHE A 23 -0.85 -12.43 -30.42
N SER A 24 -0.97 -11.93 -31.65
CA SER A 24 -1.14 -10.49 -31.90
C SER A 24 -2.39 -9.91 -31.24
N TYR A 25 -3.50 -10.66 -31.19
CA TYR A 25 -4.71 -10.22 -30.48
C TYR A 25 -4.53 -10.20 -28.97
N ILE A 26 -3.87 -11.20 -28.40
CA ILE A 26 -3.50 -11.19 -26.98
C ILE A 26 -2.60 -9.99 -26.68
N ASP A 27 -1.61 -9.76 -27.53
CA ASP A 27 -0.62 -8.70 -27.31
C ASP A 27 -1.22 -7.30 -27.37
N THR A 28 -2.25 -7.12 -28.18
CA THR A 28 -2.98 -5.84 -28.34
C THR A 28 -4.18 -5.70 -27.40
N GLY A 29 -4.44 -6.67 -26.51
CA GLY A 29 -5.55 -6.63 -25.56
C GLY A 29 -6.93 -6.90 -26.18
N LEU A 30 -6.98 -7.46 -27.38
CA LEU A 30 -8.21 -7.81 -28.10
C LEU A 30 -8.72 -9.20 -27.68
N TYR A 31 -8.96 -9.39 -26.39
CA TYR A 31 -9.29 -10.70 -25.80
C TYR A 31 -10.56 -11.35 -26.37
N ASP A 32 -11.58 -10.56 -26.73
CA ASP A 32 -12.81 -11.09 -27.35
C ASP A 32 -12.53 -11.77 -28.70
N LEU A 33 -11.60 -11.23 -29.49
CA LEU A 33 -11.21 -11.80 -30.77
C LEU A 33 -10.32 -13.02 -30.60
N ALA A 34 -9.41 -12.99 -29.63
CA ALA A 34 -8.60 -14.15 -29.26
C ALA A 34 -9.48 -15.32 -28.76
N MET A 35 -10.47 -15.03 -27.92
CA MET A 35 -11.41 -16.03 -27.40
C MET A 35 -12.24 -16.63 -28.54
N LYS A 36 -12.76 -15.81 -29.45
CA LYS A 36 -13.45 -16.32 -30.64
C LYS A 36 -12.56 -17.21 -31.51
N MET A 37 -11.29 -16.85 -31.70
CA MET A 37 -10.33 -17.70 -32.41
C MET A 37 -10.14 -19.05 -31.74
N LEU A 38 -10.06 -19.05 -30.41
CA LEU A 38 -9.91 -20.26 -29.62
C LEU A 38 -11.15 -21.16 -29.66
N GLU A 39 -12.35 -20.57 -29.71
CA GLU A 39 -13.61 -21.29 -29.92
C GLU A 39 -13.68 -21.95 -31.30
N ASP A 40 -13.19 -21.25 -32.33
CA ASP A 40 -13.15 -21.76 -33.71
C ASP A 40 -12.06 -22.85 -33.91
N ASP A 41 -10.93 -22.75 -33.19
CA ASP A 41 -9.82 -23.73 -33.22
C ASP A 41 -9.18 -23.93 -31.83
N THR A 42 -9.58 -25.01 -31.16
CA THR A 42 -9.11 -25.31 -29.80
C THR A 42 -7.63 -25.66 -29.73
N ARG A 43 -6.97 -25.99 -30.86
CA ARG A 43 -5.52 -26.29 -30.88
C ARG A 43 -4.68 -25.07 -30.54
N LEU A 44 -5.24 -23.87 -30.70
CA LEU A 44 -4.61 -22.61 -30.31
C LEU A 44 -4.30 -22.53 -28.82
N ALA A 45 -4.98 -23.31 -27.96
CA ALA A 45 -4.65 -23.39 -26.54
C ALA A 45 -3.21 -23.87 -26.28
N MET A 46 -2.70 -24.75 -27.14
CA MET A 46 -1.36 -25.32 -27.06
C MET A 46 -0.38 -24.65 -28.02
N ALA A 47 -0.82 -23.64 -28.78
CA ALA A 47 0.04 -22.97 -29.74
C ALA A 47 1.16 -22.23 -29.02
N ARG A 48 2.35 -22.26 -29.64
CA ARG A 48 3.53 -21.51 -29.19
C ARG A 48 3.83 -20.37 -30.17
N ASN A 49 4.23 -19.22 -29.64
CA ASN A 49 4.65 -18.06 -30.42
C ASN A 49 6.10 -18.23 -30.94
N SER A 50 6.67 -17.18 -31.54
CA SER A 50 8.05 -17.18 -32.04
C SER A 50 9.11 -17.37 -30.95
N ASN A 51 8.79 -17.06 -29.69
CA ASN A 51 9.65 -17.25 -28.52
C ASN A 51 9.41 -18.60 -27.84
N ALA A 52 8.66 -19.50 -28.48
CA ALA A 52 8.17 -20.75 -27.93
C ALA A 52 7.17 -20.59 -26.76
N GLU A 53 6.65 -19.40 -26.47
CA GLU A 53 5.73 -19.17 -25.34
C GLU A 53 4.29 -19.54 -25.69
N THR A 54 3.56 -20.12 -24.73
CA THR A 54 2.11 -20.32 -24.84
C THR A 54 1.35 -19.03 -24.51
N ALA A 55 0.05 -18.97 -24.82
CA ALA A 55 -0.78 -17.81 -24.46
C ALA A 55 -0.79 -17.53 -22.94
N LEU A 56 -0.71 -18.57 -22.11
CA LEU A 56 -0.65 -18.43 -20.66
C LEU A 56 0.62 -17.71 -20.18
N HIS A 57 1.77 -17.94 -20.82
CA HIS A 57 3.01 -17.21 -20.49
C HIS A 57 2.88 -15.71 -20.74
N VAL A 58 2.26 -15.33 -21.86
CA VAL A 58 2.05 -13.91 -22.20
C VAL A 58 1.08 -13.26 -21.21
N LEU A 59 0.00 -13.96 -20.86
CA LEU A 59 -1.03 -13.47 -19.95
C LEU A 59 -0.54 -13.40 -18.49
N ALA A 60 0.27 -14.37 -18.04
CA ALA A 60 0.89 -14.37 -16.72
C ALA A 60 1.66 -13.08 -16.45
N ARG A 61 2.29 -12.51 -17.48
CA ARG A 61 3.10 -11.28 -17.38
C ARG A 61 2.32 -9.98 -17.50
N ARG A 62 0.98 -10.02 -17.50
CA ARG A 62 0.11 -8.85 -17.69
C ARG A 62 -0.91 -8.65 -16.55
N PRO A 63 -0.47 -8.41 -15.29
CA PRO A 63 -1.37 -8.30 -14.14
C PRO A 63 -2.41 -7.16 -14.23
N LEU A 64 -2.09 -6.08 -14.96
CA LEU A 64 -2.96 -4.91 -15.09
C LEU A 64 -4.26 -5.21 -15.87
N GLU A 65 -4.26 -6.22 -16.73
CA GLU A 65 -5.39 -6.61 -17.59
C GLU A 65 -6.48 -7.38 -16.82
N PHE A 66 -6.14 -7.87 -15.63
CA PHE A 66 -7.06 -8.64 -14.77
C PHE A 66 -7.69 -7.78 -13.67
N GLY A 67 -7.49 -6.46 -13.72
CA GLY A 67 -8.06 -5.54 -12.73
C GLY A 67 -7.28 -5.48 -11.42
N GLY A 68 -6.08 -6.08 -11.35
CA GLY A 68 -5.17 -6.06 -10.22
C GLY A 68 -4.73 -4.64 -9.85
N ARG A 69 -5.58 -3.89 -9.13
CA ARG A 69 -5.25 -2.60 -8.49
C ARG A 69 -4.55 -2.83 -7.14
N SER A 70 -3.64 -3.80 -7.07
CA SER A 70 -2.94 -4.19 -5.82
C SER A 70 -1.85 -3.19 -5.41
N THR A 71 -1.52 -2.20 -6.23
CA THR A 71 -0.35 -1.32 -6.02
C THR A 71 -0.66 0.14 -5.67
N LEU A 72 -1.93 0.53 -5.49
CA LEU A 72 -2.23 1.88 -4.98
C LEU A 72 -2.06 1.89 -3.45
N GLY A 73 -1.15 2.74 -2.93
CA GLY A 73 -0.95 2.94 -1.50
C GLY A 73 -2.27 3.15 -0.77
N MET A 74 -2.40 2.61 0.45
CA MET A 74 -3.71 2.45 1.10
C MET A 74 -4.45 3.80 1.26
N CYS A 75 -3.73 4.90 1.48
CA CYS A 75 -4.35 6.23 1.51
C CYS A 75 -4.69 6.80 0.12
N SER A 76 -3.98 6.46 -0.95
CA SER A 76 -4.37 6.89 -2.32
C SER A 76 -5.77 6.39 -2.71
N ARG A 77 -6.21 5.25 -2.15
CA ARG A 77 -7.58 4.73 -2.30
C ARG A 77 -8.62 5.63 -1.62
N LEU A 78 -8.31 6.16 -0.43
CA LEU A 78 -9.20 7.03 0.33
C LEU A 78 -9.18 8.48 -0.19
N MET A 79 -7.99 9.00 -0.53
CA MET A 79 -7.81 10.31 -1.16
C MET A 79 -8.54 10.38 -2.50
N ASN A 80 -8.45 9.34 -3.33
CA ASN A 80 -9.24 9.27 -4.55
C ASN A 80 -10.74 9.27 -4.22
N SER A 81 -11.21 8.58 -3.17
CA SER A 81 -12.62 8.62 -2.77
C SER A 81 -13.10 9.98 -2.22
N LEU A 82 -12.21 10.76 -1.62
CA LEU A 82 -12.52 12.11 -1.11
C LEU A 82 -12.54 13.15 -2.23
N VAL A 83 -11.72 12.98 -3.27
CA VAL A 83 -11.69 13.85 -4.45
C VAL A 83 -12.76 13.46 -5.48
N SER A 84 -13.09 12.17 -5.60
CA SER A 84 -14.21 11.67 -6.40
C SER A 84 -15.47 11.52 -5.54
N GLY A 85 -16.03 12.66 -5.12
CA GLY A 85 -17.43 12.69 -4.74
C GLY A 85 -18.27 12.28 -5.94
N ILE A 86 -18.95 11.12 -5.84
CA ILE A 86 -19.84 10.47 -6.82
C ILE A 86 -19.14 9.41 -7.69
N GLU A 87 -19.49 8.15 -7.39
CA GLU A 87 -19.34 6.90 -8.16
C GLU A 87 -18.02 6.09 -8.09
N ASP A 88 -18.19 4.82 -7.69
CA ASP A 88 -17.21 3.71 -7.59
C ASP A 88 -16.17 3.83 -6.44
N SER A 89 -15.93 2.83 -5.58
CA SER A 89 -15.68 1.43 -5.91
C SER A 89 -15.81 0.49 -4.69
N TYR A 90 -16.89 -0.27 -4.62
CA TYR A 90 -16.89 -1.63 -4.07
C TYR A 90 -17.45 -2.56 -5.15
N LYS A 91 -16.93 -2.43 -6.38
CA LYS A 91 -17.23 -3.36 -7.47
C LYS A 91 -16.34 -4.58 -7.29
N SER A 92 -16.93 -5.58 -6.63
CA SER A 92 -16.89 -6.98 -7.06
C SER A 92 -16.09 -7.20 -8.34
N SER A 93 -15.06 -8.05 -8.27
CA SER A 93 -14.41 -8.72 -9.41
C SER A 93 -15.33 -8.72 -10.63
N LYS A 94 -15.10 -7.77 -11.54
CA LYS A 94 -15.77 -7.76 -12.83
C LYS A 94 -14.90 -8.69 -13.65
N GLN A 95 -15.40 -9.89 -13.95
CA GLN A 95 -14.73 -10.85 -14.81
C GLN A 95 -14.26 -10.11 -16.06
N THR A 96 -12.93 -9.98 -16.23
CA THR A 96 -12.37 -9.29 -17.39
C THR A 96 -12.36 -10.26 -18.55
N LYS A 97 -12.42 -9.74 -19.78
CA LYS A 97 -12.29 -10.59 -20.98
C LYS A 97 -10.96 -11.34 -21.03
N ALA A 98 -9.91 -10.79 -20.41
CA ALA A 98 -8.65 -11.49 -20.22
C ALA A 98 -8.81 -12.71 -19.31
N LEU A 99 -9.55 -12.59 -18.19
CA LEU A 99 -9.78 -13.70 -17.26
C LEU A 99 -10.62 -14.81 -17.90
N GLU A 100 -11.68 -14.46 -18.63
CA GLU A 100 -12.48 -15.43 -19.41
C GLU A 100 -11.60 -16.20 -20.41
N LEU A 101 -10.70 -15.51 -21.10
CA LEU A 101 -9.77 -16.15 -22.03
C LEU A 101 -8.82 -17.12 -21.30
N VAL A 102 -8.31 -16.77 -20.12
CA VAL A 102 -7.47 -17.66 -19.30
C VAL A 102 -8.25 -18.91 -18.89
N GLU A 103 -9.49 -18.75 -18.41
CA GLU A 103 -10.36 -19.88 -18.07
C GLU A 103 -10.59 -20.80 -19.27
N CYS A 104 -10.87 -20.24 -20.45
CA CYS A 104 -11.05 -21.02 -21.67
C CYS A 104 -9.76 -21.77 -22.08
N LEU A 105 -8.60 -21.10 -22.05
CA LEU A 105 -7.31 -21.71 -22.36
C LEU A 105 -7.00 -22.85 -21.40
N TRP A 106 -7.15 -22.61 -20.10
CA TRP A 106 -6.84 -23.59 -19.06
C TRP A 106 -7.74 -24.82 -19.15
N ASN A 107 -9.05 -24.62 -19.38
CA ASN A 107 -10.00 -25.73 -19.59
C ASN A 107 -9.69 -26.60 -20.82
N GLN A 108 -9.03 -26.06 -21.85
CA GLN A 108 -8.59 -26.86 -23.00
C GLN A 108 -7.29 -27.61 -22.68
N ILE A 109 -6.35 -26.97 -21.99
CA ILE A 109 -5.07 -27.56 -21.59
C ILE A 109 -5.29 -28.74 -20.64
N LEU A 110 -6.17 -28.61 -19.64
CA LEU A 110 -6.50 -29.66 -18.67
C LEU A 110 -7.16 -30.92 -19.26
N LYS A 111 -7.47 -30.94 -20.56
CA LYS A 111 -7.95 -32.16 -21.25
C LYS A 111 -6.83 -33.12 -21.62
N HIS A 112 -5.59 -32.66 -21.53
CA HIS A 112 -4.39 -33.45 -21.81
C HIS A 112 -3.89 -34.17 -20.56
N ASN A 113 -2.89 -35.03 -20.70
CA ASN A 113 -2.27 -35.69 -19.55
C ASN A 113 -1.44 -34.69 -18.73
N ASP A 114 -1.11 -35.06 -17.49
CA ASP A 114 -0.39 -34.17 -16.56
C ASP A 114 0.98 -33.76 -17.11
N ASP A 115 1.73 -34.66 -17.75
CA ASP A 115 3.06 -34.36 -18.33
C ASP A 115 2.99 -33.28 -19.42
N ASP A 116 1.99 -33.36 -20.30
CA ASP A 116 1.75 -32.39 -21.37
C ASP A 116 1.31 -31.03 -20.79
N VAL A 117 0.42 -31.05 -19.79
CA VAL A 117 -0.02 -29.84 -19.08
C VAL A 117 1.18 -29.13 -18.45
N MET A 118 2.03 -29.89 -17.74
CA MET A 118 3.23 -29.36 -17.10
C MET A 118 4.18 -28.76 -18.13
N CYS A 119 4.49 -29.47 -19.24
CA CYS A 119 5.34 -28.94 -20.31
C CYS A 119 4.81 -27.62 -20.92
N LEU A 120 3.49 -27.46 -21.00
CA LEU A 120 2.86 -26.23 -21.52
C LEU A 120 2.96 -25.02 -20.59
N ILE A 121 3.23 -25.23 -19.30
CA ILE A 121 3.35 -24.17 -18.29
C ILE A 121 4.76 -23.99 -17.73
N THR A 122 5.69 -24.94 -17.96
CA THR A 122 7.09 -24.84 -17.52
C THR A 122 8.05 -24.43 -18.62
N GLU A 123 7.73 -24.69 -19.89
CA GLU A 123 8.57 -24.28 -21.03
C GLU A 123 7.93 -23.13 -21.81
N PRO A 124 8.68 -22.08 -22.22
CA PRO A 124 10.12 -21.89 -22.00
C PRO A 124 10.46 -21.30 -20.62
N SER A 125 9.46 -20.88 -19.84
CA SER A 125 9.64 -20.38 -18.49
C SER A 125 8.46 -20.78 -17.62
N GLU A 126 8.63 -20.75 -16.31
CA GLU A 126 7.60 -21.23 -15.41
C GLU A 126 6.48 -20.18 -15.24
N VAL A 127 5.35 -20.40 -15.92
CA VAL A 127 4.17 -19.52 -15.96
C VAL A 127 3.72 -19.13 -14.55
N LEU A 128 3.70 -20.10 -13.64
CA LEU A 128 3.25 -19.93 -12.26
C LEU A 128 4.13 -18.93 -11.50
N PHE A 129 5.45 -19.04 -11.65
CA PHE A 129 6.40 -18.19 -10.95
C PHE A 129 6.55 -16.82 -11.62
N ASP A 130 6.45 -16.74 -12.95
CA ASP A 130 6.39 -15.47 -13.67
C ASP A 130 5.19 -14.62 -13.23
N ALA A 131 4.00 -15.24 -13.15
CA ALA A 131 2.80 -14.60 -12.63
C ALA A 131 2.98 -14.18 -11.16
N THR A 132 3.62 -15.03 -10.35
CA THR A 132 3.85 -14.76 -8.92
C THR A 132 4.80 -13.58 -8.69
N ARG A 133 5.94 -13.53 -9.39
CA ARG A 133 6.92 -12.42 -9.31
C ARG A 133 6.28 -11.07 -9.66
N LEU A 134 5.30 -11.08 -10.57
CA LEU A 134 4.58 -9.89 -11.02
C LEU A 134 3.29 -9.59 -10.23
N GLY A 135 2.90 -10.45 -9.29
CA GLY A 135 1.72 -10.22 -8.45
C GLY A 135 0.39 -10.44 -9.17
N ASN A 136 0.36 -11.27 -10.20
CA ASN A 136 -0.83 -11.54 -11.01
C ASN A 136 -1.76 -12.55 -10.31
N TYR A 137 -2.35 -12.11 -9.20
CA TYR A 137 -3.19 -12.92 -8.32
C TYR A 137 -4.43 -13.47 -9.03
N GLU A 138 -5.13 -12.65 -9.82
CA GLU A 138 -6.34 -13.06 -10.54
C GLU A 138 -6.04 -14.15 -11.58
N PHE A 139 -4.89 -14.11 -12.25
CA PHE A 139 -4.46 -15.18 -13.14
C PHE A 139 -4.18 -16.48 -12.37
N LEU A 140 -3.40 -16.39 -11.29
CA LEU A 140 -3.04 -17.54 -10.46
C LEU A 140 -4.26 -18.21 -9.83
N SER A 141 -5.27 -17.43 -9.45
CA SER A 141 -6.48 -17.96 -8.84
C SER A 141 -7.26 -18.89 -9.76
N VAL A 142 -7.32 -18.57 -11.06
CA VAL A 142 -7.95 -19.45 -12.06
C VAL A 142 -7.19 -20.77 -12.19
N LEU A 143 -5.87 -20.72 -12.28
CA LEU A 143 -5.04 -21.91 -12.47
C LEU A 143 -5.11 -22.84 -11.25
N ILE A 144 -4.85 -22.29 -10.06
CA ILE A 144 -4.79 -23.05 -8.79
C ILE A 144 -6.15 -23.64 -8.43
N ASN A 145 -7.25 -22.92 -8.66
CA ASN A 145 -8.59 -23.43 -8.34
C ASN A 145 -8.97 -24.64 -9.20
N ALA A 146 -8.53 -24.67 -10.47
CA ALA A 146 -8.82 -25.77 -11.37
C ALA A 146 -7.81 -26.93 -11.26
N TYR A 147 -6.57 -26.66 -10.84
CA TYR A 147 -5.51 -27.66 -10.66
C TYR A 147 -4.69 -27.38 -9.37
N PRO A 148 -5.20 -27.79 -8.18
CA PRO A 148 -4.58 -27.46 -6.90
C PRO A 148 -3.18 -28.03 -6.67
N ASP A 149 -2.79 -29.08 -7.41
CA ASP A 149 -1.47 -29.71 -7.29
C ASP A 149 -0.34 -28.76 -7.70
N LEU A 150 -0.63 -27.69 -8.44
CA LEU A 150 0.32 -26.61 -8.76
C LEU A 150 0.93 -25.95 -7.53
N LEU A 151 0.30 -26.07 -6.36
CA LEU A 151 0.84 -25.51 -5.11
C LEU A 151 2.10 -26.21 -4.61
N TRP A 152 2.36 -27.43 -5.08
CA TRP A 152 3.55 -28.22 -4.75
C TRP A 152 4.73 -27.92 -5.65
N GLU A 153 4.50 -27.25 -6.78
CA GLU A 153 5.56 -26.90 -7.72
C GLU A 153 6.58 -25.96 -7.09
N THR A 154 7.82 -26.12 -7.51
CA THR A 154 8.97 -25.31 -7.07
C THR A 154 9.68 -24.73 -8.27
N ASP A 155 10.21 -23.51 -8.13
CA ASP A 155 11.07 -22.92 -9.15
C ASP A 155 12.46 -23.57 -9.15
N ASP A 156 13.31 -23.12 -10.08
CA ASP A 156 14.73 -23.51 -10.18
C ASP A 156 15.54 -23.39 -8.87
N GLU A 157 15.08 -22.62 -7.87
CA GLU A 157 15.74 -22.44 -6.56
C GLU A 157 15.03 -23.23 -5.44
N ASN A 158 14.20 -24.21 -5.79
CA ASN A 158 13.38 -25.00 -4.86
C ASN A 158 12.36 -24.17 -4.05
N ARG A 159 11.85 -23.07 -4.60
CA ARG A 159 10.87 -22.19 -3.93
C ARG A 159 9.46 -22.41 -4.47
N THR A 160 8.50 -22.60 -3.57
CA THR A 160 7.07 -22.62 -3.95
C THR A 160 6.53 -21.21 -4.23
N ILE A 161 5.31 -21.12 -4.77
CA ILE A 161 4.68 -19.81 -5.04
C ILE A 161 4.58 -18.92 -3.81
N PHE A 162 4.49 -19.50 -2.62
CA PHE A 162 4.41 -18.76 -1.36
C PHE A 162 5.76 -18.14 -0.98
N HIS A 163 6.85 -18.86 -1.22
CA HIS A 163 8.21 -18.35 -1.05
C HIS A 163 8.46 -17.17 -1.98
N VAL A 164 8.10 -17.30 -3.26
CA VAL A 164 8.26 -16.22 -4.25
C VAL A 164 7.34 -15.04 -3.95
N ALA A 165 6.08 -15.29 -3.55
CA ALA A 165 5.16 -14.22 -3.14
C ALA A 165 5.69 -13.43 -1.93
N VAL A 166 6.34 -14.12 -0.98
CA VAL A 166 6.98 -13.49 0.17
C VAL A 166 8.18 -12.65 -0.22
N LEU A 167 9.05 -13.19 -1.06
CA LEU A 167 10.24 -12.48 -1.55
C LEU A 167 9.86 -11.19 -2.31
N TYR A 168 8.78 -11.21 -3.10
CA TYR A 168 8.32 -10.08 -3.91
C TYR A 168 7.21 -9.24 -3.25
N ARG A 169 6.87 -9.47 -1.97
CA ARG A 169 5.87 -8.71 -1.18
C ARG A 169 4.45 -8.71 -1.75
N HIS A 170 4.04 -9.80 -2.40
CA HIS A 170 2.69 -9.95 -2.96
C HIS A 170 1.71 -10.55 -1.95
N ALA A 171 1.19 -9.70 -1.07
CA ALA A 171 0.23 -10.06 -0.01
C ALA A 171 -0.96 -10.89 -0.51
N SER A 172 -1.57 -10.50 -1.64
CA SER A 172 -2.75 -11.18 -2.18
C SER A 172 -2.49 -12.66 -2.50
N ILE A 173 -1.30 -12.98 -3.02
CA ILE A 173 -0.90 -14.36 -3.32
C ILE A 173 -0.50 -15.08 -2.03
N PHE A 174 0.26 -14.41 -1.15
CA PHE A 174 0.64 -14.99 0.14
C PHE A 174 -0.58 -15.43 0.97
N ASN A 175 -1.65 -14.63 0.99
CA ASN A 175 -2.86 -14.93 1.76
C ASN A 175 -3.55 -16.24 1.36
N LEU A 176 -3.25 -16.78 0.18
CA LEU A 176 -3.75 -18.09 -0.25
C LEU A 176 -3.31 -19.22 0.68
N VAL A 177 -2.20 -19.03 1.40
CA VAL A 177 -1.66 -19.99 2.37
C VAL A 177 -2.66 -20.30 3.48
N HIS A 178 -3.54 -19.36 3.80
CA HIS A 178 -4.57 -19.52 4.82
C HIS A 178 -5.75 -20.35 4.34
N GLU A 179 -5.96 -20.44 3.03
CA GLU A 179 -7.05 -21.18 2.40
C GLU A 179 -6.67 -22.63 2.10
N THR A 180 -5.37 -22.92 2.04
CA THR A 180 -4.85 -24.23 1.60
C THR A 180 -4.95 -25.37 2.62
N GLY A 181 -5.62 -25.14 3.75
CA GLY A 181 -5.79 -26.17 4.79
C GLY A 181 -4.46 -26.72 5.30
N SER A 182 -4.28 -28.04 5.24
CA SER A 182 -3.07 -28.75 5.72
C SER A 182 -1.87 -28.69 4.77
N ILE A 183 -2.09 -28.31 3.50
CA ILE A 183 -1.01 -28.18 2.50
C ILE A 183 0.02 -27.14 2.98
N LYS A 184 -0.46 -26.06 3.59
CA LYS A 184 0.39 -25.01 4.13
C LYS A 184 1.40 -25.53 5.15
N ASP A 185 1.00 -26.49 6.00
CA ASP A 185 1.83 -26.96 7.13
C ASP A 185 3.04 -27.74 6.62
N ILE A 186 2.96 -28.26 5.38
CA ILE A 186 4.05 -28.92 4.68
C ILE A 186 4.88 -27.88 3.91
N ILE A 187 4.24 -27.02 3.12
CA ILE A 187 4.93 -26.02 2.30
C ILE A 187 5.83 -25.09 3.14
N VAL A 188 5.38 -24.66 4.33
CA VAL A 188 6.18 -23.77 5.20
C VAL A 188 7.43 -24.43 5.77
N THR A 189 7.58 -25.75 5.63
CA THR A 189 8.79 -26.48 6.05
C THR A 189 9.85 -26.56 4.95
N TYR A 190 9.51 -26.18 3.72
CA TYR A 190 10.45 -26.20 2.60
C TYR A 190 11.52 -25.12 2.78
N THR A 191 12.67 -25.36 2.19
CA THR A 191 13.78 -24.42 2.13
C THR A 191 14.27 -24.32 0.70
N ASP A 192 14.69 -23.13 0.31
CA ASP A 192 15.34 -22.93 -0.99
C ASP A 192 16.72 -23.60 -1.04
N ASP A 193 17.36 -23.51 -2.20
CA ASP A 193 18.72 -24.02 -2.40
C ASP A 193 19.75 -23.41 -1.46
N GLU A 194 19.50 -22.25 -0.84
CA GLU A 194 20.37 -21.59 0.13
C GLU A 194 20.06 -21.98 1.59
N ASN A 195 19.21 -22.99 1.80
CA ASN A 195 18.63 -23.35 3.10
C ASN A 195 17.85 -22.19 3.76
N ASN A 196 17.37 -21.21 2.98
CA ASN A 196 16.47 -20.18 3.47
C ASN A 196 15.06 -20.77 3.56
N ASN A 197 14.47 -20.72 4.75
CA ASN A 197 13.03 -20.90 4.89
C ASN A 197 12.28 -19.62 4.47
N ILE A 198 10.95 -19.68 4.41
CA ILE A 198 10.09 -18.55 4.04
C ILE A 198 10.33 -17.27 4.87
N LEU A 199 10.76 -17.38 6.14
CA LEU A 199 11.06 -16.22 6.98
C LEU A 199 12.39 -15.54 6.61
N HIS A 200 13.39 -16.29 6.14
CA HIS A 200 14.59 -15.70 5.56
C HIS A 200 14.28 -14.94 4.26
N LEU A 201 13.34 -15.42 3.44
CA LEU A 201 12.91 -14.69 2.24
C LEU A 201 12.14 -13.40 2.59
N ALA A 202 11.39 -13.40 3.68
CA ALA A 202 10.80 -12.19 4.25
C ALA A 202 11.86 -11.23 4.81
N ALA A 203 13.06 -11.73 5.12
CA ALA A 203 14.17 -10.95 5.65
C ALA A 203 15.02 -10.25 4.59
N LYS A 204 15.03 -10.75 3.34
CA LYS A 204 15.68 -10.09 2.20
C LYS A 204 14.96 -8.77 1.89
N LEU A 205 15.69 -7.73 1.50
CA LEU A 205 15.09 -6.42 1.18
C LEU A 205 14.12 -6.53 0.00
N ALA A 206 12.95 -5.88 0.10
CA ALA A 206 11.95 -5.89 -0.96
C ALA A 206 12.48 -5.30 -2.28
N PRO A 207 12.00 -5.78 -3.44
CA PRO A 207 12.27 -5.14 -4.73
C PRO A 207 11.91 -3.65 -4.74
N GLN A 208 12.72 -2.83 -5.42
CA GLN A 208 12.60 -1.37 -5.35
C GLN A 208 11.21 -0.83 -5.74
N ASN A 209 10.54 -1.48 -6.69
CA ASN A 209 9.18 -1.13 -7.10
C ASN A 209 8.14 -1.34 -5.98
N GLN A 210 8.35 -2.32 -5.10
CA GLN A 210 7.51 -2.58 -3.94
C GLN A 210 7.85 -1.67 -2.77
N LEU A 211 9.14 -1.42 -2.53
CA LEU A 211 9.63 -0.53 -1.49
C LEU A 211 9.14 0.91 -1.72
N ASN A 212 9.20 1.39 -2.97
CA ASN A 212 8.79 2.75 -3.36
C ASN A 212 7.28 3.00 -3.29
N LEU A 213 6.44 1.99 -3.01
CA LEU A 213 5.00 2.17 -2.81
C LEU A 213 4.68 2.98 -1.56
N VAL A 214 5.59 3.03 -0.59
CA VAL A 214 5.42 3.75 0.68
C VAL A 214 6.28 5.01 0.69
N SER A 215 5.70 6.11 1.13
CA SER A 215 6.38 7.40 1.22
C SER A 215 7.24 7.48 2.49
N GLY A 216 8.54 7.71 2.32
CA GLY A 216 9.48 7.94 3.42
C GLY A 216 10.10 6.66 3.98
N ALA A 217 11.42 6.68 4.19
CA ALA A 217 12.20 5.53 4.61
C ALA A 217 11.74 4.91 5.95
N ALA A 218 11.23 5.73 6.89
CA ALA A 218 10.71 5.22 8.17
C ALA A 218 9.45 4.36 7.99
N LEU A 219 8.57 4.73 7.06
CA LEU A 219 7.35 3.98 6.77
C LEU A 219 7.64 2.73 5.92
N GLN A 220 8.64 2.81 5.04
CA GLN A 220 9.18 1.64 4.34
C GLN A 220 9.73 0.62 5.34
N MET A 221 10.57 1.07 6.30
CA MET A 221 11.10 0.22 7.37
C MET A 221 9.98 -0.40 8.23
N GLN A 222 8.97 0.40 8.59
CA GLN A 222 7.81 -0.10 9.32
C GLN A 222 7.10 -1.22 8.54
N ARG A 223 6.88 -1.04 7.23
CA ARG A 223 6.20 -2.02 6.38
C ARG A 223 6.99 -3.32 6.27
N GLU A 224 8.30 -3.26 6.09
CA GLU A 224 9.14 -4.46 6.02
C GLU A 224 9.15 -5.23 7.34
N LEU A 225 9.20 -4.54 8.49
CA LEU A 225 9.07 -5.17 9.80
C LEU A 225 7.70 -5.81 10.02
N VAL A 226 6.63 -5.12 9.61
CA VAL A 226 5.26 -5.67 9.67
C VAL A 226 5.18 -6.93 8.81
N TRP A 227 5.69 -6.89 7.58
CA TRP A 227 5.72 -8.04 6.68
C TRP A 227 6.45 -9.23 7.32
N PHE A 228 7.64 -8.99 7.88
CA PHE A 228 8.43 -10.01 8.56
C PHE A 228 7.69 -10.64 9.75
N GLU A 229 7.07 -9.83 10.62
CA GLU A 229 6.31 -10.34 11.78
C GLU A 229 5.04 -11.09 11.37
N GLU A 230 4.43 -10.77 10.22
CA GLU A 230 3.24 -11.48 9.72
C GLU A 230 3.61 -12.84 9.11
N VAL A 231 4.68 -12.90 8.31
CA VAL A 231 5.21 -14.19 7.81
C VAL A 231 5.67 -15.07 8.98
N LYS A 232 6.26 -14.49 10.03
CA LYS A 232 6.68 -15.24 11.23
C LYS A 232 5.54 -15.99 11.93
N LYS A 233 4.29 -15.50 11.84
CA LYS A 233 3.14 -16.14 12.49
C LYS A 233 2.75 -17.50 11.89
N ILE A 234 3.07 -17.73 10.61
CA ILE A 234 2.75 -18.99 9.93
C ILE A 234 3.88 -20.02 10.03
N VAL A 235 5.06 -19.61 10.53
CA VAL A 235 6.26 -20.43 10.58
C VAL A 235 6.33 -21.18 11.90
N GLN A 236 6.77 -22.45 11.85
CA GLN A 236 6.93 -23.28 13.04
C GLN A 236 8.05 -22.74 13.95
N PRO A 237 7.95 -22.87 15.29
CA PRO A 237 8.95 -22.35 16.21
C PRO A 237 10.39 -22.78 15.92
N LEU A 238 10.58 -24.03 15.48
CA LEU A 238 11.90 -24.57 15.15
C LEU A 238 12.56 -23.86 13.95
N SER A 239 11.77 -23.31 13.04
CA SER A 239 12.25 -22.64 11.83
C SER A 239 12.57 -21.15 12.05
N ILE A 240 12.13 -20.57 13.18
CA ILE A 240 12.41 -19.16 13.52
C ILE A 240 13.90 -18.92 13.76
N ASP A 241 14.58 -19.89 14.37
CA ASP A 241 16.01 -19.81 14.72
C ASP A 241 16.88 -20.70 13.82
N MET A 242 16.30 -21.26 12.75
CA MET A 242 17.03 -22.03 11.75
C MET A 242 18.05 -21.14 11.05
N LYS A 243 19.22 -21.69 10.74
CA LYS A 243 20.29 -20.98 10.03
C LYS A 243 20.31 -21.37 8.56
N ASN A 244 20.45 -20.37 7.68
CA ASN A 244 20.71 -20.59 6.27
C ASN A 244 22.15 -21.04 5.99
N LYS A 245 22.53 -21.21 4.72
CA LYS A 245 23.90 -21.60 4.33
C LYS A 245 24.99 -20.64 4.82
N ASP A 246 24.68 -19.35 4.99
CA ASP A 246 25.60 -18.35 5.53
C ASP A 246 25.70 -18.38 7.06
N GLY A 247 24.94 -19.27 7.72
CA GLY A 247 24.93 -19.40 9.18
C GLY A 247 24.13 -18.31 9.90
N LYS A 248 23.33 -17.53 9.16
CA LYS A 248 22.46 -16.47 9.70
C LYS A 248 21.06 -17.01 9.98
N THR A 249 20.47 -16.56 11.08
CA THR A 249 19.02 -16.69 11.33
C THR A 249 18.21 -15.69 10.50
N PRO A 250 16.89 -15.87 10.32
CA PRO A 250 16.05 -14.90 9.63
C PRO A 250 16.14 -13.49 10.23
N ARG A 251 16.25 -13.40 11.56
CA ARG A 251 16.33 -12.11 12.25
C ARG A 251 17.68 -11.42 12.02
N GLU A 252 18.78 -12.16 12.09
CA GLU A 252 20.12 -11.63 11.78
C GLU A 252 20.23 -11.19 10.32
N LEU A 253 19.62 -11.96 9.39
CA LEU A 253 19.55 -11.60 7.99
C LEU A 253 18.77 -10.29 7.80
N PHE A 254 17.59 -10.16 8.44
CA PHE A 254 16.75 -8.96 8.36
C PHE A 254 17.52 -7.72 8.81
N THR A 255 18.20 -7.79 9.96
CA THR A 255 19.02 -6.69 10.47
C THR A 255 20.10 -6.28 9.48
N SER A 256 20.80 -7.25 8.87
CA SER A 256 21.87 -6.93 7.91
C SER A 256 21.37 -6.35 6.59
N GLU A 257 20.25 -6.84 6.07
CA GLU A 257 19.67 -6.39 4.79
C GLU A 257 19.02 -4.99 4.91
N HIS A 258 18.51 -4.64 6.09
CA HIS A 258 17.77 -3.41 6.33
C HIS A 258 18.57 -2.33 7.08
N GLU A 259 19.88 -2.53 7.31
CA GLU A 259 20.73 -1.57 8.05
C GLU A 259 20.72 -0.17 7.39
N GLY A 260 20.82 -0.12 6.06
CA GLY A 260 20.74 1.13 5.29
C GLY A 260 19.38 1.80 5.43
N LEU A 261 18.29 1.04 5.28
CA LEU A 261 16.93 1.55 5.39
C LEU A 261 16.60 2.05 6.80
N LEU A 262 17.14 1.39 7.83
CA LEU A 262 17.01 1.81 9.22
C LEU A 262 17.70 3.16 9.46
N CYS A 263 18.92 3.34 8.94
CA CYS A 263 19.63 4.62 9.01
C CYS A 263 18.86 5.75 8.29
N GLU A 264 18.35 5.48 7.09
CA GLU A 264 17.55 6.45 6.34
C GLU A 264 16.22 6.77 7.06
N GLY A 265 15.57 5.77 7.63
CA GLY A 265 14.35 5.92 8.41
C GLY A 265 14.55 6.74 9.68
N GLU A 266 15.66 6.53 10.38
CA GLU A 266 16.06 7.36 11.53
C GLU A 266 16.26 8.81 11.12
N SER A 267 17.04 9.05 10.05
CA SER A 267 17.30 10.39 9.53
C SER A 267 16.01 11.11 9.11
N TRP A 268 15.15 10.43 8.36
CA TRP A 268 13.85 10.95 7.91
C TRP A 268 12.98 11.37 9.08
N MET A 269 12.90 10.53 10.12
CA MET A 269 12.04 10.80 11.28
C MET A 269 12.61 11.89 12.18
N LYS A 270 13.93 11.94 12.38
CA LYS A 270 14.58 13.06 13.10
C LYS A 270 14.39 14.39 12.39
N ASN A 271 14.57 14.42 11.06
CA ASN A 271 14.39 15.64 10.28
C ASN A 271 12.92 16.11 10.32
N THR A 272 11.97 15.19 10.15
CA THR A 272 10.53 15.49 10.25
C THR A 272 10.15 16.02 11.63
N ALA A 273 10.64 15.37 12.70
CA ALA A 273 10.40 15.80 14.07
C ALA A 273 10.99 17.19 14.35
N ASN A 274 12.20 17.48 13.88
CA ASN A 274 12.82 18.81 14.03
C ASN A 274 11.99 19.91 13.34
N LEU A 275 11.56 19.69 12.10
CA LEU A 275 10.75 20.64 11.36
C LEU A 275 9.41 20.90 12.05
N CYS A 276 8.72 19.85 12.48
CA CYS A 276 7.42 20.00 13.14
C CYS A 276 7.55 20.60 14.54
N MET A 277 8.62 20.30 15.28
CA MET A 277 8.94 20.92 16.56
C MET A 277 9.20 22.42 16.42
N LEU A 278 9.87 22.84 15.34
CA LEU A 278 10.07 24.26 15.03
C LEU A 278 8.72 24.95 14.77
N VAL A 279 7.85 24.34 13.96
CA VAL A 279 6.49 24.87 13.69
C VAL A 279 5.68 24.98 14.99
N ALA A 280 5.68 23.93 15.81
CA ALA A 280 5.03 23.94 17.12
C ALA A 280 5.57 25.07 18.02
N THR A 281 6.89 25.26 18.02
CA THR A 281 7.53 26.34 18.79
C THR A 281 7.06 27.72 18.34
N ILE A 282 6.97 27.96 17.02
CA ILE A 282 6.44 29.23 16.47
C ILE A 282 4.97 29.45 16.86
N ILE A 283 4.14 28.41 16.81
CA ILE A 283 2.74 28.55 17.24
C ILE A 283 2.66 28.88 18.72
N THR A 284 3.42 28.18 19.56
CA THR A 284 3.47 28.44 21.01
C THR A 284 3.87 29.88 21.32
N THR A 285 4.89 30.42 20.64
CA THR A 285 5.33 31.81 20.88
C THR A 285 4.31 32.84 20.44
N VAL A 286 3.67 32.65 19.27
CA VAL A 286 2.65 33.59 18.77
C VAL A 286 1.42 33.60 19.67
N VAL A 287 0.91 32.42 20.03
CA VAL A 287 -0.27 32.26 20.89
C VAL A 287 0.02 32.78 22.30
N PHE A 288 1.19 32.46 22.88
CA PHE A 288 1.60 33.02 24.18
C PHE A 288 1.66 34.56 24.16
N SER A 289 2.19 35.16 23.09
CA SER A 289 2.20 36.62 22.94
C SER A 289 0.79 37.20 22.80
N ALA A 290 -0.11 36.50 22.10
CA ALA A 290 -1.49 36.91 21.91
C ALA A 290 -2.30 36.87 23.22
N ALA A 291 -2.05 35.90 24.10
CA ALA A 291 -2.67 35.81 25.42
C ALA A 291 -2.50 37.08 26.27
N PHE A 292 -1.33 37.73 26.18
CA PHE A 292 -1.03 38.97 26.92
C PHE A 292 -1.29 40.24 26.11
N SER A 293 -1.43 40.13 24.79
CA SER A 293 -1.77 41.24 23.89
C SER A 293 -3.28 41.29 23.65
N ILE A 294 -4.04 41.52 24.72
CA ILE A 294 -5.51 41.40 24.78
C ILE A 294 -6.18 42.15 23.61
N PRO A 295 -6.90 41.44 22.71
CA PRO A 295 -7.61 42.06 21.60
C PRO A 295 -8.65 43.07 22.08
N GLY A 296 -8.63 44.28 21.50
CA GLY A 296 -9.52 45.36 21.91
C GLY A 296 -9.07 46.15 23.16
N GLY A 297 -7.99 45.72 23.82
CA GLY A 297 -7.36 46.44 24.93
C GLY A 297 -8.05 46.29 26.28
N ILE A 298 -7.47 46.96 27.28
CA ILE A 298 -7.87 46.92 28.69
C ILE A 298 -8.71 48.16 29.01
N ALA A 299 -9.74 48.02 29.84
CA ALA A 299 -10.57 49.13 30.29
C ALA A 299 -9.85 49.99 31.32
N ASP A 300 -9.81 51.30 31.10
CA ASP A 300 -9.00 52.27 31.87
C ASP A 300 -9.41 52.38 33.34
N ASN A 301 -10.64 51.95 33.69
CA ASN A 301 -11.22 52.09 35.01
C ASN A 301 -11.15 50.83 35.90
N THR A 302 -11.05 49.64 35.30
CA THR A 302 -11.10 48.36 36.03
C THR A 302 -9.87 47.50 35.84
N GLY A 303 -9.02 47.81 34.84
CA GLY A 303 -7.88 46.94 34.48
C GLY A 303 -8.29 45.61 33.85
N ALA A 304 -9.59 45.42 33.57
CA ALA A 304 -10.12 44.21 32.94
C ALA A 304 -10.20 44.37 31.40
N PRO A 305 -10.15 43.27 30.63
CA PRO A 305 -10.40 43.29 29.18
C PRO A 305 -11.70 44.02 28.82
N LYS A 306 -11.66 44.96 27.86
CA LYS A 306 -12.85 45.76 27.47
C LYS A 306 -14.03 44.89 27.01
N PHE A 307 -13.73 43.75 26.37
CA PHE A 307 -14.72 42.83 25.80
C PHE A 307 -14.95 41.58 26.66
N LEU A 308 -14.64 41.59 27.97
CA LEU A 308 -14.72 40.40 28.83
C LEU A 308 -16.10 39.69 28.81
N LYS A 309 -17.20 40.43 28.58
CA LYS A 309 -18.56 39.87 28.51
C LYS A 309 -18.98 39.45 27.10
N ASP A 310 -18.16 39.74 26.09
CA ASP A 310 -18.43 39.37 24.70
C ASP A 310 -18.11 37.89 24.49
N THR A 311 -19.02 37.18 23.82
CA THR A 311 -18.83 35.78 23.42
C THR A 311 -17.58 35.61 22.55
N ALA A 312 -17.27 36.59 21.69
CA ALA A 312 -16.07 36.53 20.84
C ALA A 312 -14.76 36.52 21.64
N PHE A 313 -14.72 37.24 22.78
CA PHE A 313 -13.56 37.25 23.67
C PHE A 313 -13.37 35.92 24.40
N LEU A 314 -14.48 35.28 24.82
CA LEU A 314 -14.43 33.95 25.43
C LEU A 314 -13.90 32.89 24.44
N ILE A 315 -14.38 32.91 23.19
CA ILE A 315 -13.90 32.01 22.13
C ILE A 315 -12.41 32.23 21.89
N PHE A 316 -11.96 33.49 21.79
CA PHE A 316 -10.55 33.83 21.69
C PHE A 316 -9.72 33.19 22.81
N ALA A 317 -10.07 33.45 24.08
CA ALA A 317 -9.28 32.98 25.21
C ALA A 317 -9.22 31.44 25.33
N ILE A 318 -10.33 30.75 25.05
CA ILE A 318 -10.37 29.28 25.06
C ILE A 318 -9.51 28.73 23.91
N SER A 319 -9.69 29.25 22.69
CA SER A 319 -8.94 28.79 21.52
C SER A 319 -7.43 29.08 21.64
N ASP A 320 -7.06 30.22 22.20
CA ASP A 320 -5.67 30.56 22.47
C ASP A 320 -5.04 29.57 23.47
N GLY A 321 -5.72 29.30 24.59
CA GLY A 321 -5.26 28.29 25.55
C GLY A 321 -5.14 26.88 24.95
N VAL A 322 -6.15 26.43 24.20
CA VAL A 322 -6.11 25.13 23.51
C VAL A 322 -4.96 25.05 22.52
N ALA A 323 -4.70 26.12 21.75
CA ALA A 323 -3.57 26.18 20.84
C ALA A 323 -2.24 26.05 21.59
N LEU A 324 -2.07 26.78 22.70
CA LEU A 324 -0.83 26.75 23.49
C LEU A 324 -0.54 25.36 24.07
N PHE A 325 -1.53 24.74 24.71
CA PHE A 325 -1.35 23.42 25.33
C PHE A 325 -1.10 22.33 24.29
N SER A 326 -1.90 22.30 23.21
CA SER A 326 -1.72 21.31 22.14
C SER A 326 -0.41 21.50 21.37
N SER A 327 0.05 22.74 21.16
CA SER A 327 1.36 23.02 20.57
C SER A 327 2.50 22.54 21.47
N SER A 328 2.40 22.79 22.78
CA SER A 328 3.38 22.33 23.75
C SER A 328 3.43 20.80 23.84
N THR A 329 2.28 20.12 23.81
CA THR A 329 2.21 18.65 23.71
C THR A 329 2.87 18.14 22.43
N SER A 330 2.61 18.78 21.29
CA SER A 330 3.23 18.43 20.01
C SER A 330 4.77 18.56 20.07
N MET A 331 5.27 19.66 20.62
CA MET A 331 6.71 19.90 20.85
C MET A 331 7.34 18.79 21.70
N LEU A 332 6.71 18.41 22.82
CA LEU A 332 7.20 17.32 23.68
C LEU A 332 7.22 15.97 22.96
N MET A 333 6.21 15.67 22.13
CA MET A 333 6.17 14.44 21.36
C MET A 333 7.27 14.38 20.31
N PHE A 334 7.55 15.47 19.60
CA PHE A 334 8.67 15.51 18.65
C PHE A 334 10.03 15.45 19.36
N LEU A 335 10.19 16.10 20.51
CA LEU A 335 11.38 15.93 21.35
C LEU A 335 11.55 14.47 21.79
N TYR A 336 10.44 13.79 22.10
CA TYR A 336 10.47 12.38 22.47
C TYR A 336 10.91 11.48 21.30
N ILE A 337 10.56 11.84 20.07
CA ILE A 337 11.06 11.17 18.86
C ILE A 337 12.57 11.38 18.70
N LEU A 338 13.07 12.61 18.90
CA LEU A 338 14.50 12.92 18.77
C LEU A 338 15.39 12.20 19.80
N THR A 339 14.85 11.95 20.99
CA THR A 339 15.53 11.28 22.11
C THR A 339 15.32 9.76 22.15
N SER A 340 14.56 9.20 21.20
CA SER A 340 14.32 7.75 21.11
C SER A 340 15.57 6.98 20.67
N ARG A 341 15.63 5.67 20.97
CA ARG A 341 16.79 4.80 20.68
C ARG A 341 16.85 4.30 19.23
N TYR A 342 15.75 4.39 18.48
CA TYR A 342 15.64 3.92 17.09
C TYR A 342 16.03 2.45 16.89
N ALA A 343 15.68 1.58 17.84
CA ALA A 343 15.81 0.15 17.61
C ALA A 343 14.84 -0.30 16.51
N GLU A 344 15.15 -1.35 15.76
CA GLU A 344 14.28 -1.88 14.68
C GLU A 344 12.81 -2.02 15.14
N ASN A 345 12.59 -2.69 16.28
CA ASN A 345 11.24 -2.92 16.81
C ASN A 345 10.49 -1.63 17.18
N ASP A 346 11.19 -0.51 17.40
CA ASP A 346 10.53 0.77 17.69
C ASP A 346 9.79 1.30 16.45
N PHE A 347 10.22 0.94 15.24
CA PHE A 347 9.56 1.33 13.98
C PHE A 347 8.22 0.62 13.75
N LEU A 348 7.94 -0.49 14.43
CA LEU A 348 6.67 -1.21 14.28
C LEU A 348 5.47 -0.40 14.78
N LYS A 349 5.57 0.17 15.98
CA LYS A 349 4.44 0.84 16.66
C LYS A 349 4.84 2.09 17.44
N SER A 350 5.93 2.01 18.20
CA SER A 350 6.33 3.05 19.15
C SER A 350 6.60 4.40 18.46
N LEU A 351 7.46 4.41 17.44
CA LEU A 351 7.84 5.61 16.71
C LEU A 351 6.69 6.17 15.84
N PRO A 352 5.99 5.35 15.03
CA PRO A 352 4.82 5.80 14.28
C PRO A 352 3.74 6.42 15.17
N LEU A 353 3.45 5.81 16.32
CA LEU A 353 2.44 6.33 17.25
C LEU A 353 2.84 7.68 17.84
N LYS A 354 4.11 7.84 18.23
CA LYS A 354 4.62 9.13 18.71
C LYS A 354 4.47 10.23 17.65
N LEU A 355 4.81 9.92 16.40
CA LEU A 355 4.70 10.87 15.29
C LEU A 355 3.22 11.20 14.99
N MET A 356 2.32 10.22 15.00
CA MET A 356 0.87 10.44 14.84
C MET A 356 0.31 11.37 15.92
N VAL A 357 0.63 11.12 17.20
CA VAL A 357 0.16 11.97 18.31
C VAL A 357 0.74 13.39 18.18
N GLY A 358 2.02 13.51 17.83
CA GLY A 358 2.67 14.82 17.61
C GLY A 358 2.00 15.63 16.51
N LEU A 359 1.75 15.01 15.34
CA LEU A 359 1.09 15.64 14.19
C LEU A 359 -0.39 15.97 14.47
N ALA A 360 -1.14 15.08 15.13
CA ALA A 360 -2.52 15.34 15.52
C ALA A 360 -2.63 16.52 16.50
N SER A 361 -1.74 16.59 17.49
CA SER A 361 -1.67 17.71 18.42
C SER A 361 -1.29 19.02 17.72
N LEU A 362 -0.39 18.96 16.73
CA LEU A 362 -0.03 20.11 15.89
C LEU A 362 -1.22 20.63 15.07
N PHE A 363 -2.02 19.71 14.52
CA PHE A 363 -3.21 20.06 13.75
C PHE A 363 -4.28 20.76 14.61
N ILE A 364 -4.52 20.25 15.81
CA ILE A 364 -5.41 20.88 16.80
C ILE A 364 -4.90 22.29 17.13
N SER A 365 -3.60 22.41 17.37
CA SER A 365 -2.94 23.69 17.66
C SER A 365 -3.14 24.71 16.53
N MET A 366 -2.83 24.32 15.29
CA MET A 366 -2.95 25.18 14.12
C MET A 366 -4.40 25.64 13.89
N THR A 367 -5.37 24.73 14.01
CA THR A 367 -6.79 25.05 13.86
C THR A 367 -7.25 26.03 14.95
N SER A 368 -6.87 25.77 16.20
CA SER A 368 -7.23 26.62 17.34
C SER A 368 -6.57 28.00 17.25
N MET A 369 -5.32 28.08 16.78
CA MET A 369 -4.61 29.33 16.51
C MET A 369 -5.33 30.17 15.45
N MET A 370 -5.81 29.56 14.35
CA MET A 370 -6.55 30.28 13.31
C MET A 370 -7.91 30.80 13.81
N ILE A 371 -8.58 30.06 14.70
CA ILE A 371 -9.81 30.53 15.38
C ILE A 371 -9.49 31.71 16.30
N ALA A 372 -8.44 31.61 17.12
CA ALA A 372 -8.01 32.68 18.02
C ALA A 372 -7.63 33.95 17.22
N PHE A 373 -6.86 33.81 16.15
CA PHE A 373 -6.51 34.92 15.26
C PHE A 373 -7.76 35.59 14.66
N SER A 374 -8.70 34.79 14.14
CA SER A 374 -9.89 35.33 13.49
C SER A 374 -10.81 36.06 14.47
N THR A 375 -10.99 35.52 15.68
CA THR A 375 -11.78 36.15 16.75
C THR A 375 -11.11 37.40 17.32
N ALA A 376 -9.79 37.39 17.50
CA ALA A 376 -9.01 38.57 17.89
C ALA A 376 -9.13 39.70 16.85
N PHE A 377 -9.07 39.36 15.56
CA PHE A 377 -9.21 40.31 14.47
C PHE A 377 -10.63 40.90 14.42
N TYR A 378 -11.65 40.05 14.61
CA TYR A 378 -13.05 40.47 14.70
C TYR A 378 -13.29 41.49 15.83
N LEU A 379 -12.77 41.20 17.03
CA LEU A 379 -12.83 42.11 18.19
C LEU A 379 -12.13 43.44 17.93
N SER A 380 -10.99 43.41 17.22
CA SER A 380 -10.22 44.61 16.91
C SER A 380 -10.90 45.49 15.84
N CYS A 381 -11.64 44.89 14.90
CA CYS A 381 -12.32 45.59 13.81
C CYS A 381 -13.78 45.98 14.09
N HIS A 382 -14.24 45.84 15.35
CA HIS A 382 -15.63 46.03 15.77
C HIS A 382 -16.25 47.38 15.31
N TYR A 383 -15.45 48.43 15.11
CA TYR A 383 -15.96 49.80 14.87
C TYR A 383 -16.00 50.30 13.41
N GLY A 384 -15.67 49.50 12.38
CA GLY A 384 -15.76 50.06 11.02
C GLY A 384 -15.76 49.15 9.80
N LEU A 385 -15.23 47.93 9.85
CA LEU A 385 -14.95 47.15 8.63
C LEU A 385 -15.31 45.67 8.77
N ARG A 386 -16.56 45.38 9.14
CA ARG A 386 -17.07 44.00 9.35
C ARG A 386 -16.86 43.09 8.14
N PHE A 387 -17.00 43.63 6.92
CA PHE A 387 -16.72 42.94 5.66
C PHE A 387 -15.28 42.40 5.61
N ILE A 388 -14.27 43.18 6.03
CA ILE A 388 -12.86 42.76 6.02
C ILE A 388 -12.63 41.58 6.98
N SER A 389 -13.31 41.58 8.13
CA SER A 389 -13.23 40.47 9.08
C SER A 389 -13.80 39.16 8.51
N GLU A 390 -14.87 39.22 7.72
CA GLU A 390 -15.46 38.05 7.06
C GLU A 390 -14.52 37.46 6.00
N PHE A 391 -13.85 38.30 5.20
CA PHE A 391 -12.83 37.84 4.25
C PHE A 391 -11.64 37.19 4.93
N ILE A 392 -11.12 37.81 6.00
CA ILE A 392 -9.97 37.27 6.73
C ILE A 392 -10.31 35.93 7.39
N PHE A 393 -11.54 35.74 7.89
CA PHE A 393 -11.99 34.46 8.43
C PHE A 393 -11.92 33.34 7.36
N ILE A 394 -12.38 33.63 6.14
CA ILE A 394 -12.33 32.66 5.02
C ILE A 394 -10.87 32.33 4.66
N PHE A 395 -10.02 33.36 4.53
CA PHE A 395 -8.61 33.16 4.18
C PHE A 395 -7.80 32.48 5.30
N ALA A 396 -8.14 32.70 6.57
CA ALA A 396 -7.49 32.05 7.71
C ALA A 396 -7.72 30.52 7.74
N PHE A 397 -8.74 30.03 7.04
CA PHE A 397 -8.99 28.59 6.93
C PHE A 397 -8.16 27.90 5.85
N VAL A 398 -7.60 28.65 4.88
CA VAL A 398 -6.79 28.10 3.78
C VAL A 398 -5.59 27.28 4.30
N PRO A 399 -4.78 27.76 5.26
CA PRO A 399 -3.69 26.97 5.82
C PRO A 399 -4.13 25.67 6.50
N VAL A 400 -5.31 25.66 7.13
CA VAL A 400 -5.87 24.46 7.80
C VAL A 400 -6.22 23.41 6.74
N VAL A 401 -6.90 23.81 5.66
CA VAL A 401 -7.24 22.91 4.54
C VAL A 401 -5.98 22.37 3.87
N LEU A 402 -4.98 23.21 3.64
CA LEU A 402 -3.71 22.80 3.07
C LEU A 402 -2.98 21.78 3.98
N PHE A 403 -2.98 22.00 5.29
CA PHE A 403 -2.38 21.05 6.23
C PHE A 403 -3.09 19.70 6.18
N VAL A 404 -4.42 19.67 6.16
CA VAL A 404 -5.18 18.42 6.01
C VAL A 404 -4.79 17.71 4.73
N PHE A 405 -4.78 18.42 3.59
CA PHE A 405 -4.46 17.81 2.30
C PHE A 405 -3.03 17.24 2.25
N LEU A 406 -2.05 17.90 2.88
CA LEU A 406 -0.65 17.48 2.88
C LEU A 406 -0.38 16.35 3.88
N GLN A 407 -0.98 16.39 5.08
CA GLN A 407 -0.63 15.47 6.17
C GLN A 407 -1.61 14.32 6.40
N CYS A 408 -2.84 14.43 5.90
CA CYS A 408 -3.80 13.33 5.97
C CYS A 408 -3.28 12.06 5.28
N PRO A 409 -2.61 12.12 4.10
CA PRO A 409 -2.05 10.92 3.47
C PRO A 409 -1.09 10.16 4.38
N LEU A 410 -0.15 10.90 4.96
CA LEU A 410 0.85 10.37 5.87
C LEU A 410 0.20 9.75 7.12
N LEU A 411 -0.70 10.47 7.78
CA LEU A 411 -1.39 10.00 8.99
C LEU A 411 -2.23 8.75 8.71
N CYS A 412 -2.94 8.72 7.58
CA CYS A 412 -3.71 7.56 7.17
C CYS A 412 -2.81 6.36 6.89
N ASP A 413 -1.74 6.50 6.11
CA ASP A 413 -0.82 5.41 5.80
C ASP A 413 -0.20 4.84 7.09
N MET A 414 0.18 5.70 8.04
CA MET A 414 0.70 5.29 9.35
C MET A 414 -0.32 4.57 10.20
N PHE A 415 -1.55 5.10 10.29
CA PHE A 415 -2.62 4.48 11.07
C PHE A 415 -2.97 3.10 10.50
N LEU A 416 -3.11 3.02 9.17
CA LEU A 416 -3.41 1.78 8.47
C LEU A 416 -2.27 0.77 8.61
N SER A 417 -1.01 1.18 8.46
CA SER A 417 0.14 0.30 8.65
C SER A 417 0.28 -0.20 10.10
N THR A 418 -0.08 0.62 11.09
CA THR A 418 0.11 0.30 12.51
C THR A 418 -1.02 -0.58 13.06
N TYR A 419 -2.27 -0.33 12.64
CA TYR A 419 -3.46 -0.97 13.21
C TYR A 419 -4.15 -1.95 12.27
N TYR A 420 -4.03 -1.75 10.96
CA TYR A 420 -4.72 -2.52 9.93
C TYR A 420 -3.78 -3.33 9.05
N SER A 421 -2.49 -3.44 9.41
CA SER A 421 -1.57 -4.37 8.76
C SER A 421 -2.12 -5.79 8.74
N SER A 422 -2.77 -6.22 9.83
CA SER A 422 -3.43 -7.53 9.91
C SER A 422 -4.54 -7.73 8.88
N LEU A 423 -5.20 -6.66 8.37
CA LEU A 423 -6.19 -6.78 7.30
C LEU A 423 -5.55 -7.07 5.94
N ILE A 424 -4.31 -6.62 5.71
CA ILE A 424 -3.58 -6.94 4.48
C ILE A 424 -3.35 -8.46 4.38
N PHE A 425 -3.23 -9.12 5.53
CA PHE A 425 -3.00 -10.56 5.66
C PHE A 425 -4.27 -11.37 5.97
N GLN A 426 -5.45 -10.75 5.89
CA GLN A 426 -6.69 -11.51 6.00
C GLN A 426 -6.97 -12.25 4.68
N PRO A 427 -7.45 -13.50 4.74
CA PRO A 427 -7.92 -14.18 3.55
C PRO A 427 -9.01 -13.33 2.90
N GLY A 428 -8.86 -13.09 1.59
CA GLY A 428 -9.95 -12.58 0.77
C GLY A 428 -11.08 -13.61 0.71
N LYS A 429 -12.12 -13.34 -0.09
CA LYS A 429 -13.17 -14.34 -0.33
C LYS A 429 -12.51 -15.70 -0.66
N HIS A 430 -12.96 -16.76 0.02
CA HIS A 430 -12.52 -18.14 -0.20
C HIS A 430 -12.38 -18.44 -1.70
N MET A 431 -11.15 -18.72 -2.14
CA MET A 431 -10.86 -19.11 -3.52
C MET A 431 -10.98 -20.60 -3.73
N ILE A 432 -10.54 -21.40 -2.76
CA ILE A 432 -10.60 -22.86 -2.84
C ILE A 432 -11.97 -23.29 -2.32
N GLN A 433 -12.85 -23.75 -3.21
CA GLN A 433 -14.15 -24.33 -2.89
C GLN A 433 -14.08 -25.83 -2.64
#